data_AF-M0CMG2-F1
#
_entry.id   AF-M0CMG2-F1
#
_cell.length_a   1.000
_cell.length_b   1.000
_cell.length_c   1.000
_cell.angle_alpha   90.00
_cell.angle_beta   90.00
_cell.angle_gamma   90.00
#
_symmetry.space_group_name_H-M   'P 1'
#
loop_
_entity.id
_entity.type
_entity.pdbx_description
1 polymer ?
#
loop_
_entity_poly.entity_id
_entity_poly.type
_entity_poly.pdbx_seq_one_letter_code
_entity_poly.pdbx_strand_id
1 'polypeptide(L)'
;MKPINLMRYLVRLVTPPEGTVLDPFAGSGTTGCACEVESFDYVLIEKRERFVNEIISQRLEYWSDPENWGDLKDHNALPDPSTAESEESSADAMDESTLDQFVEGES
;
A
#
# COMPACT_ATOMS: atom_id res chain seq x y z
N MET A 1 -0.46 17.41 2.00
CA MET A 1 -1.01 16.42 1.03
C MET A 1 -1.01 15.07 1.71
N LYS A 2 -1.86 14.11 1.30
CA LYS A 2 -1.80 12.75 1.86
C LYS A 2 -0.39 12.17 1.57
N PRO A 3 0.23 11.39 2.49
CA PRO A 3 1.51 10.74 2.21
C PRO A 3 1.39 9.73 1.08
N ILE A 4 2.35 9.71 0.15
CA ILE A 4 2.23 8.86 -1.06
C ILE A 4 2.42 7.38 -0.70
N ASN A 5 3.37 7.05 0.16
CA ASN A 5 3.61 5.66 0.57
C ASN A 5 2.40 5.01 1.26
N LEU A 6 1.61 5.78 2.01
CA LEU A 6 0.36 5.28 2.56
C LEU A 6 -0.64 4.94 1.45
N MET A 7 -0.79 5.82 0.46
CA MET A 7 -1.69 5.56 -0.66
C MET A 7 -1.23 4.37 -1.51
N ARG A 8 0.08 4.19 -1.72
CA ARG A 8 0.66 3.02 -2.41
C ARG A 8 0.29 1.71 -1.71
N TYR A 9 0.41 1.67 -0.38
CA TYR A 9 -0.02 0.52 0.40
C TYR A 9 -1.51 0.24 0.22
N LEU A 10 -2.36 1.27 0.32
CA LEU A 10 -3.80 1.12 0.19
C LEU A 10 -4.21 0.63 -1.19
N VAL A 11 -3.63 1.17 -2.28
CA VAL A 11 -3.99 0.73 -3.64
C VAL A 11 -3.63 -0.74 -3.86
N ARG A 12 -2.46 -1.20 -3.41
CA ARG A 12 -2.05 -2.62 -3.46
C ARG A 12 -2.95 -3.51 -2.61
N LEU A 13 -3.39 -3.02 -1.45
CA LEU A 13 -4.21 -3.80 -0.51
C LEU A 13 -5.64 -4.02 -1.02
N VAL A 14 -6.27 -2.98 -1.55
CA VAL A 14 -7.72 -3.00 -1.82
C VAL A 14 -8.06 -3.23 -3.28
N THR A 15 -7.12 -2.95 -4.19
CA THR A 15 -7.37 -3.03 -5.63
C THR A 15 -6.80 -4.34 -6.16
N PRO A 16 -7.60 -5.19 -6.81
CA PRO A 16 -7.06 -6.40 -7.43
C PRO A 16 -6.04 -6.05 -8.52
N PRO A 17 -5.10 -6.96 -8.86
CA PRO A 17 -4.19 -6.78 -9.99
C PRO A 17 -4.96 -6.44 -11.26
N GLU A 18 -4.44 -5.51 -12.07
CA GLU A 18 -5.10 -4.97 -13.28
C GLU A 18 -6.46 -4.27 -13.02
N GLY A 19 -6.80 -4.05 -11.74
CA GLY A 19 -7.98 -3.30 -11.35
C GLY A 19 -7.81 -1.79 -11.48
N THR A 20 -8.94 -1.08 -11.49
CA THR A 20 -8.96 0.39 -11.56
C THR A 20 -9.31 1.01 -10.22
N VAL A 21 -8.50 1.97 -9.76
CA VAL A 21 -8.73 2.73 -8.53
C VAL A 21 -9.70 3.89 -8.80
N LEU A 22 -10.72 4.07 -7.96
CA LEU A 22 -11.62 5.23 -8.02
C LEU A 22 -11.43 6.14 -6.80
N ASP A 23 -11.10 7.42 -7.04
CA ASP A 23 -11.11 8.46 -6.02
C ASP A 23 -12.10 9.60 -6.38
N PRO A 24 -13.29 9.63 -5.76
CA PRO A 24 -14.28 10.66 -6.02
C PRO A 24 -13.93 12.04 -5.41
N PHE A 25 -12.86 12.12 -4.61
CA PHE A 25 -12.42 13.33 -3.91
C PHE A 25 -10.90 13.51 -4.05
N ALA A 26 -10.44 13.58 -5.30
CA ALA A 26 -9.04 13.53 -5.63
C ALA A 26 -8.22 14.62 -4.92
N GLY A 27 -8.77 15.81 -4.69
CA GLY A 27 -8.08 16.89 -4.00
C GLY A 27 -6.79 17.25 -4.74
N SER A 28 -5.63 16.97 -4.14
CA SER A 28 -4.32 17.16 -4.76
C SER A 28 -3.85 16.01 -5.67
N GLY A 29 -4.69 14.99 -5.88
CA GLY A 29 -4.39 13.85 -6.74
C GLY A 29 -3.43 12.80 -6.15
N THR A 30 -3.21 12.78 -4.83
CA THR A 30 -2.25 11.84 -4.21
C THR A 30 -2.55 10.37 -4.55
N THR A 31 -3.83 9.99 -4.65
CA THR A 31 -4.24 8.64 -5.04
C THR A 31 -3.72 8.28 -6.43
N GLY A 32 -3.85 9.17 -7.41
CA GLY A 32 -3.27 8.97 -8.74
C GLY A 32 -1.76 8.94 -8.72
N CYS A 33 -1.08 9.79 -7.93
CA CYS A 33 0.38 9.71 -7.79
C CYS A 33 0.84 8.33 -7.28
N ALA A 34 0.11 7.72 -6.36
CA ALA A 34 0.41 6.35 -5.93
C ALA A 34 0.14 5.32 -7.04
N CYS A 35 -0.91 5.51 -7.85
CA CYS A 35 -1.21 4.63 -8.97
C CYS A 35 -0.15 4.72 -10.08
N GLU A 36 0.39 5.91 -10.36
CA GLU A 36 1.53 6.10 -11.29
C GLU A 36 2.75 5.27 -10.86
N VAL A 37 3.09 5.32 -9.57
CA VAL A 37 4.23 4.55 -9.02
C VAL A 37 3.96 3.05 -9.02
N GLU A 38 2.73 2.64 -8.70
CA GLU A 38 2.33 1.24 -8.56
C GLU A 38 1.82 0.60 -9.86
N SER A 39 1.78 1.37 -10.95
CA SER A 39 1.27 0.94 -12.26
C SER A 39 -0.19 0.43 -12.23
N PHE A 40 -1.06 1.10 -11.48
CA PHE A 40 -2.51 0.83 -11.49
C PHE A 40 -3.25 1.81 -12.39
N ASP A 41 -4.32 1.34 -13.04
CA ASP A 41 -5.28 2.24 -13.69
C ASP A 41 -6.08 3.02 -12.64
N TYR A 42 -6.51 4.24 -12.97
CA TYR A 42 -7.25 5.06 -12.02
C TYR A 42 -8.24 6.04 -12.68
N VAL A 43 -9.24 6.43 -11.89
CA VAL A 43 -10.18 7.52 -12.19
C VAL A 43 -10.22 8.48 -11.01
N LEU A 44 -9.85 9.73 -11.26
CA LEU A 44 -9.89 10.81 -10.28
C LEU A 44 -11.02 11.78 -10.60
N ILE A 45 -11.80 12.15 -9.58
CA ILE A 45 -12.82 13.19 -9.69
C ILE A 45 -12.48 14.34 -8.74
N GLU A 46 -12.38 15.54 -9.27
CA GLU A 46 -12.21 16.79 -8.51
C GLU A 46 -13.12 17.87 -9.08
N LYS A 47 -13.79 18.61 -8.19
CA LYS A 47 -14.78 19.61 -8.59
C LYS A 47 -14.14 20.89 -9.13
N ARG A 48 -12.94 21.23 -8.67
CA ARG A 48 -12.27 22.49 -9.00
C ARG A 48 -11.36 22.32 -10.21
N GLU A 49 -11.74 22.90 -11.34
CA GLU A 49 -10.98 22.85 -12.59
C GLU A 49 -9.50 23.23 -12.44
N ARG A 50 -9.20 24.29 -11.66
CA ARG A 50 -7.82 24.68 -11.38
C ARG A 50 -6.98 23.55 -10.77
N PHE A 51 -7.57 22.75 -9.87
CA PHE A 51 -6.85 21.62 -9.28
C PHE A 51 -6.55 20.56 -10.33
N VAL A 52 -7.52 20.26 -11.20
CA VAL A 52 -7.34 19.30 -12.30
C VAL A 52 -6.21 19.77 -13.22
N ASN A 53 -6.30 20.99 -13.76
CA ASN A 53 -5.42 21.46 -14.83
C ASN A 53 -4.02 21.85 -14.35
N GLU A 54 -3.87 22.39 -13.14
CA GLU A 54 -2.58 22.89 -12.66
C GLU A 54 -1.91 21.94 -11.67
N ILE A 55 -2.66 21.39 -10.72
CA ILE A 55 -2.07 20.68 -9.56
C ILE A 55 -1.99 19.19 -9.83
N ILE A 56 -3.10 18.57 -10.23
CA ILE A 56 -3.19 17.12 -10.44
C ILE A 56 -2.36 16.74 -11.64
N SER A 57 -2.55 17.37 -12.81
CA SER A 57 -1.79 17.05 -14.03
C SER A 57 -0.27 17.09 -13.82
N GLN A 58 0.26 18.15 -13.21
CA GLN A 58 1.70 18.26 -12.96
C GLN A 58 2.22 17.18 -12.00
N ARG A 59 1.42 16.82 -10.99
CA ARG A 59 1.82 15.78 -10.05
C ARG A 59 1.78 14.39 -10.68
N LEU A 60 0.77 14.09 -11.50
CA LEU A 60 0.70 12.81 -12.20
C LEU A 60 1.89 12.67 -13.16
N GLU A 61 2.17 13.70 -13.95
CA GLU A 61 3.35 13.73 -14.83
C GLU A 61 4.65 13.51 -14.06
N TYR A 62 4.85 14.22 -12.95
CA TYR A 62 6.05 14.08 -12.13
C TYR A 62 6.23 12.66 -11.57
N TRP A 63 5.17 12.03 -11.06
CA TRP A 63 5.25 10.69 -10.47
C TRP A 63 5.23 9.54 -11.50
N SER A 64 4.82 9.81 -12.74
CA SER A 64 4.88 8.85 -13.85
C SER A 64 6.30 8.50 -14.28
N ASP A 65 7.28 9.35 -13.92
CA ASP A 65 8.70 9.15 -14.22
C ASP A 65 9.42 8.46 -13.03
N PRO A 66 9.94 7.24 -13.21
CA PRO A 66 10.69 6.52 -12.18
C PRO A 66 11.92 7.25 -11.65
N GLU A 67 12.52 8.20 -12.40
CA GLU A 67 13.66 8.98 -11.91
C GLU A 67 13.31 9.83 -10.68
N ASN A 68 12.02 10.19 -10.53
CA ASN A 68 11.52 10.99 -9.42
C ASN A 68 11.17 10.17 -8.17
N TRP A 69 11.18 8.84 -8.24
CA TRP A 69 10.74 8.00 -7.13
C TRP A 69 11.66 8.05 -5.91
N GLY A 70 12.90 8.56 -6.07
CA GLY A 70 13.79 8.86 -4.95
C GLY A 70 13.24 9.90 -3.96
N ASP A 71 12.23 10.69 -4.36
CA ASP A 71 11.57 11.68 -3.51
C ASP A 71 10.43 11.12 -2.65
N LEU A 72 10.16 9.81 -2.68
CA LEU A 72 9.24 9.13 -1.76
C LEU A 72 9.78 9.17 -0.33
N LYS A 73 9.60 10.30 0.36
CA LYS A 73 10.18 10.59 1.69
C LYS A 73 9.28 10.24 2.88
N ASP A 74 8.13 9.59 2.64
CA ASP A 74 7.10 9.44 3.67
C ASP A 74 7.13 8.08 4.38
N HIS A 75 7.61 8.05 5.63
CA HIS A 75 7.64 6.88 6.55
C HIS A 75 8.33 5.61 6.00
N ASN A 76 8.73 4.69 6.90
CA ASN A 76 9.23 3.37 6.47
C ASN A 76 8.22 2.76 5.50
N ALA A 77 8.69 2.19 4.39
CA ALA A 77 7.81 1.52 3.45
C ALA A 77 6.96 0.50 4.22
N LEU A 78 5.63 0.66 4.13
CA LEU A 78 4.73 -0.34 4.69
C LEU A 78 4.99 -1.66 3.96
N PRO A 79 4.90 -2.80 4.66
CA PRO A 79 5.08 -4.10 4.01
C PRO A 79 4.09 -4.22 2.86
N ASP A 80 4.54 -4.80 1.76
CA ASP A 80 3.68 -5.03 0.62
C ASP A 80 2.58 -6.05 1.01
N PRO A 81 1.31 -5.64 1.01
CA PRO A 81 0.22 -6.53 1.41
C PRO A 81 0.05 -7.71 0.44
N SER A 82 0.52 -7.58 -0.81
CA SER A 82 0.46 -8.67 -1.80
C SER A 82 1.48 -9.78 -1.55
N THR A 83 2.47 -9.54 -0.68
CA THR A 83 3.52 -10.51 -0.32
C THR A 83 3.34 -11.09 1.09
N ALA A 84 2.23 -10.77 1.77
CA ALA A 84 2.03 -11.13 3.19
C ALA A 84 1.77 -12.64 3.45
N GLU A 85 1.59 -13.45 2.41
CA GLU A 85 1.43 -14.91 2.54
C GLU A 85 2.78 -15.63 2.56
N SER A 86 3.50 -15.65 3.70
CA SER A 86 4.43 -16.75 4.03
C SER A 86 4.97 -16.80 5.47
N GLU A 87 4.74 -15.80 6.32
CA GLU A 87 5.37 -15.77 7.67
C GLU A 87 4.52 -16.36 8.81
N GLU A 88 3.46 -17.11 8.52
CA GLU A 88 2.61 -17.73 9.57
C GLU A 88 2.88 -19.24 9.79
N SER A 89 3.95 -19.80 9.20
CA SER A 89 4.22 -21.26 9.22
C SER A 89 5.28 -21.74 10.23
N SER A 90 5.71 -20.95 11.23
CA SER A 90 6.74 -21.41 12.19
C SER A 90 6.37 -21.33 13.68
N ALA A 91 5.13 -20.98 14.03
CA ALA A 91 4.70 -20.93 15.44
C ALA A 91 3.90 -22.15 15.93
N ASP A 92 3.42 -23.04 15.06
CA ASP A 92 2.57 -24.20 15.45
C ASP A 92 3.29 -25.55 15.35
N ALA A 93 4.53 -25.62 15.84
CA ALA A 93 5.16 -26.89 16.17
C ALA A 93 5.52 -26.91 17.67
N MET A 94 4.50 -26.80 18.53
CA MET A 94 4.65 -27.32 19.89
C MET A 94 4.56 -28.85 19.80
N ASP A 95 5.72 -29.47 19.89
CA ASP A 95 5.92 -30.92 19.98
C ASP A 95 5.08 -31.50 21.13
N GLU A 96 4.17 -32.43 20.80
CA GLU A 96 3.34 -33.18 21.76
C GLU A 96 4.16 -33.85 22.87
N SER A 97 5.46 -34.07 22.66
CA SER A 97 6.38 -34.62 23.67
C SER A 97 6.60 -33.71 24.89
N THR A 98 6.25 -32.42 24.81
CA THR A 98 6.42 -31.46 25.91
C THR A 98 5.27 -31.53 26.93
N LEU A 99 4.09 -32.02 26.53
CA LEU A 99 2.90 -32.08 27.41
C LEU A 99 3.01 -33.17 28.49
N ASP A 100 3.73 -34.26 28.23
CA ASP A 100 3.91 -35.33 29.21
C ASP A 100 4.90 -34.97 30.33
N GLN A 101 5.77 -33.97 30.13
CA GLN A 101 6.74 -33.54 31.16
C GLN A 101 6.13 -32.66 32.26
N PHE A 102 4.91 -32.15 32.08
CA PHE A 102 4.24 -31.31 33.08
C PHE A 102 3.33 -32.10 34.04
N VAL A 103 3.02 -33.37 33.74
CA VAL A 103 2.08 -34.17 34.56
C VAL A 103 2.81 -34.99 35.65
N GLU A 104 4.11 -35.27 35.48
CA GLU A 104 4.86 -36.11 36.44
C GLU A 104 5.60 -35.33 37.55
N GLY A 105 5.39 -34.01 37.64
CA GLY A 105 6.19 -33.10 38.49
C GLY A 105 5.59 -32.69 39.84
N GLU A 106 4.42 -33.17 40.25
CA GLU A 106 3.85 -32.88 41.58
C GLU A 106 3.70 -34.16 42.41
N SER A 107 4.72 -34.45 43.23
CA SER A 107 4.59 -35.27 44.44
C SER A 107 5.40 -34.66 45.58
#